data_AF-A0A2V9MAW7-F1
#
_entry.id   AF-A0A2V9MAW7-F1
#
_cell.length_a   1.000
_cell.length_b   1.000
_cell.length_c   1.000
_cell.angle_alpha   90.00
_cell.angle_beta   90.00
_cell.angle_gamma   90.00
#
_symmetry.space_group_name_H-M   'P 1'
#
loop_
_entity.id
_entity.type
_entity.pdbx_description
1 polymer ?
#
loop_
_entity_poly.entity_id
_entity_poly.type
_entity_poly.pdbx_seq_one_letter_code
_entity_poly.pdbx_strand_id
1 'polypeptide(L)'
;MGLLFVLDRVTGEPVYGIEERAVPQTEVPGEVTAKTQPFPLKPPPLGKNEFRLEEMYDRSPEHARFCRELFAANQMKIGGPYTPLPLEGNALFYPSTLGGGNWGGVSVDPSLGLLFVNVMHVAQWGHMEKRGSGYVRTSAFGRYARFWNPETHTPCQNPPFGEMIAVDLASGDVAWRSVLGRIDALEAIGVRDTGSVNLGGSIATAAGLVFIGAANDSRFRAFDSKTGKVLWETRLEASGHTSPITYMGRDGRQYVALMAAGGGAFLGGGLSNSLVAFALPDVPRTPLPDSVSKAVAAAAGARRGLPKVGAYAPLALPPGGAKALVAKACGAGCHSIEVVTSQRMSEKDWDAMVRAMVARGAQASEAEASAIVEYLAKTLGR
;
A
#
# COMPACT_ATOMS: atom_id res chain seq x y z
N MET A 1 -9.21 5.53 -4.26
CA MET A 1 -9.76 4.23 -4.68
C MET A 1 -9.00 3.11 -3.96
N GLY A 2 -9.53 1.88 -3.96
CA GLY A 2 -8.81 0.67 -3.55
C GLY A 2 -8.38 -0.17 -4.76
N LEU A 3 -7.57 0.39 -5.66
CA LEU A 3 -7.08 -0.28 -6.87
C LEU A 3 -5.61 -0.66 -6.67
N LEU A 4 -5.18 -1.79 -7.25
CA LEU A 4 -3.78 -2.19 -7.29
C LEU A 4 -3.30 -2.20 -8.74
N PHE A 5 -2.30 -1.38 -9.03
CA PHE A 5 -1.60 -1.39 -10.30
C PHE A 5 -0.27 -2.12 -10.11
N VAL A 6 -0.01 -3.10 -10.99
CA VAL A 6 1.25 -3.84 -11.01
C VAL A 6 1.92 -3.55 -12.33
N LEU A 7 3.11 -2.96 -12.27
CA LEU A 7 3.89 -2.54 -13.43
C LEU A 7 5.18 -3.34 -13.48
N ASP A 8 5.63 -3.66 -14.68
CA ASP A 8 6.98 -4.17 -14.90
C ASP A 8 7.98 -3.08 -14.48
N ARG A 9 8.90 -3.42 -13.58
CA ARG A 9 9.83 -2.43 -13.03
C ARG A 9 10.80 -1.84 -14.06
N VAL A 10 11.05 -2.57 -15.17
CA VAL A 10 12.03 -2.22 -16.21
C VAL A 10 11.37 -1.40 -17.30
N THR A 11 10.16 -1.79 -17.75
CA THR A 11 9.46 -1.12 -18.86
C THR A 11 8.43 -0.10 -18.38
N GLY A 12 7.90 -0.24 -17.16
CA GLY A 12 6.76 0.52 -16.67
C GLY A 12 5.41 0.07 -17.23
N GLU A 13 5.39 -0.97 -18.08
CA GLU A 13 4.16 -1.49 -18.69
C GLU A 13 3.32 -2.26 -17.66
N PRO A 14 1.98 -2.22 -17.77
CA PRO A 14 1.11 -2.92 -16.84
C PRO A 14 1.18 -4.45 -17.00
N VAL A 15 1.53 -5.16 -15.94
CA VAL A 15 1.65 -6.64 -15.93
C VAL A 15 0.32 -7.31 -16.24
N TYR A 16 -0.79 -6.76 -15.75
CA TYR A 16 -2.13 -7.31 -15.95
C TYR A 16 -2.98 -6.52 -16.95
N GLY A 17 -2.41 -5.50 -17.59
CA GLY A 17 -3.16 -4.55 -18.40
C GLY A 17 -3.94 -3.51 -17.58
N ILE A 18 -4.19 -2.38 -18.23
CA ILE A 18 -4.96 -1.24 -17.73
C ILE A 18 -5.92 -0.85 -18.85
N GLU A 19 -7.13 -0.43 -18.50
CA GLU A 19 -8.06 0.20 -19.43
C GLU A 19 -8.46 1.60 -18.95
N GLU A 20 -8.63 2.52 -19.91
CA GLU A 20 -9.16 3.85 -19.66
C GLU A 20 -10.68 3.79 -19.64
N ARG A 21 -11.30 4.21 -18.54
CA ARG A 21 -12.76 4.30 -18.42
C ARG A 21 -13.18 5.74 -18.26
N ALA A 22 -14.29 6.12 -18.89
CA ALA A 22 -14.91 7.42 -18.68
C ALA A 22 -15.32 7.57 -17.20
N VAL A 23 -15.09 8.77 -16.64
CA VAL A 23 -15.43 9.09 -15.25
C VAL A 23 -16.29 10.35 -15.18
N PRO A 24 -17.04 10.58 -14.09
CA PRO A 24 -17.83 11.80 -13.93
C PRO A 24 -16.96 13.06 -14.06
N GLN A 25 -17.51 14.11 -14.67
CA GLN A 25 -16.82 15.37 -14.93
C GLN A 25 -17.30 16.45 -13.97
N THR A 26 -16.44 17.42 -13.69
CA THR A 26 -16.78 18.52 -12.77
C THR A 26 -17.68 19.56 -13.42
N GLU A 27 -18.55 20.14 -12.59
CA GLU A 27 -19.35 21.32 -12.92
C GLU A 27 -18.83 22.58 -12.18
N VAL A 28 -17.78 22.45 -11.38
CA VAL A 28 -17.22 23.55 -10.58
C VAL A 28 -16.44 24.49 -11.50
N PRO A 29 -16.79 25.79 -11.56
CA PRO A 29 -16.10 26.75 -12.42
C PRO A 29 -14.59 26.81 -12.15
N GLY A 30 -13.79 26.61 -13.20
CA GLY A 30 -12.33 26.63 -13.15
C GLY A 30 -11.68 25.30 -12.73
N GLU A 31 -12.45 24.29 -12.31
CA GLU A 31 -11.93 22.94 -12.10
C GLU A 31 -11.82 22.21 -13.45
N VAL A 32 -10.73 21.47 -13.64
CA VAL A 32 -10.48 20.69 -14.86
C VAL A 32 -10.28 19.22 -14.48
N THR A 33 -11.21 18.38 -14.88
CA THR A 33 -11.16 16.92 -14.67
C THR A 33 -10.70 16.19 -15.93
N ALA A 34 -9.97 15.08 -15.77
CA ALA A 34 -9.68 14.19 -16.88
C ALA A 34 -10.95 13.46 -17.31
N LYS A 35 -11.12 13.26 -18.63
CA LYS A 35 -12.30 12.57 -19.21
C LYS A 35 -12.34 11.09 -18.86
N THR A 36 -11.17 10.47 -18.73
CA THR A 36 -11.00 9.07 -18.39
C THR A 36 -10.02 8.90 -17.23
N GLN A 37 -10.07 7.73 -16.60
CA GLN A 37 -9.11 7.29 -15.61
C GLN A 37 -8.67 5.85 -15.91
N PRO A 38 -7.43 5.49 -15.54
CA PRO A 38 -6.95 4.12 -15.67
C PRO A 38 -7.57 3.21 -14.61
N PHE A 39 -8.00 2.03 -15.03
CA PHE A 39 -8.44 0.94 -14.15
C PHE A 39 -7.61 -0.31 -14.45
N PRO A 40 -7.04 -0.97 -13.43
CA PRO A 40 -6.34 -2.24 -13.67
C PRO A 40 -7.37 -3.30 -14.07
N LEU A 41 -7.01 -4.16 -15.02
CA LEU A 41 -7.85 -5.31 -15.37
C LEU A 41 -7.78 -6.38 -14.26
N LYS A 42 -6.61 -6.50 -13.60
CA LYS A 42 -6.42 -7.31 -12.39
C LYS A 42 -5.45 -6.67 -11.39
N PRO A 43 -5.57 -7.01 -10.09
CA PRO A 43 -6.74 -7.65 -9.48
C PRO A 43 -8.00 -6.77 -9.63
N PRO A 44 -9.21 -7.32 -9.44
CA PRO A 44 -10.38 -6.48 -9.25
C PRO A 44 -10.15 -5.51 -8.08
N PRO A 45 -10.96 -4.44 -7.96
CA PRO A 45 -10.89 -3.53 -6.82
C PRO A 45 -10.75 -4.27 -5.48
N LEU A 46 -9.69 -3.93 -4.75
CA LEU A 46 -9.37 -4.50 -3.46
C LEU A 46 -10.22 -3.87 -2.36
N GLY A 47 -10.56 -2.58 -2.49
CA GLY A 47 -11.46 -1.85 -1.61
C GLY A 47 -12.83 -1.55 -2.24
N LYS A 48 -13.81 -1.19 -1.41
CA LYS A 48 -15.06 -0.57 -1.90
C LYS A 48 -14.75 0.73 -2.62
N ASN A 49 -15.33 0.89 -3.80
CA ASN A 49 -15.13 2.06 -4.68
C ASN A 49 -16.45 2.79 -4.99
N GLU A 50 -17.59 2.24 -4.56
CA GLU A 50 -18.92 2.83 -4.69
C GLU A 50 -19.72 2.48 -3.44
N PHE A 51 -20.56 3.42 -2.97
CA PHE A 51 -21.45 3.18 -1.85
C PHE A 51 -22.80 2.71 -2.39
N ARG A 52 -23.39 1.70 -1.76
CA ARG A 52 -24.72 1.19 -2.14
C ARG A 52 -25.66 1.32 -0.95
N LEU A 53 -26.90 1.76 -1.18
CA LEU A 53 -27.87 1.96 -0.09
C LEU A 53 -28.16 0.66 0.66
N GLU A 54 -28.10 -0.49 -0.01
CA GLU A 54 -28.30 -1.81 0.59
C GLU A 54 -27.16 -2.18 1.57
N GLU A 55 -26.00 -1.52 1.45
CA GLU A 55 -24.87 -1.69 2.35
C GLU A 55 -24.89 -0.71 3.53
N MET A 56 -25.90 0.16 3.62
CA MET A 56 -26.04 1.07 4.76
C MET A 56 -26.14 0.27 6.07
N TYR A 57 -25.54 0.81 7.13
CA TYR A 57 -25.44 0.12 8.40
C TYR A 57 -26.83 -0.23 8.97
N ASP A 58 -26.99 -1.48 9.40
CA ASP A 58 -28.23 -2.02 9.97
C ASP A 58 -28.00 -2.90 11.22
N ARG A 59 -26.76 -3.02 11.71
CA ARG A 59 -26.40 -3.99 12.78
C ARG A 59 -26.84 -3.60 14.18
N SER A 60 -27.15 -2.33 14.41
CA SER A 60 -27.72 -1.81 15.66
C SER A 60 -28.77 -0.74 15.35
N PRO A 61 -29.93 -0.72 16.03
CA PRO A 61 -31.03 0.20 15.69
C PRO A 61 -30.64 1.68 15.79
N GLU A 62 -29.86 2.04 16.80
CA GLU A 62 -29.44 3.42 17.05
C GLU A 62 -28.51 3.94 15.94
N HIS A 63 -27.44 3.22 15.64
CA HIS A 63 -26.48 3.65 14.61
C HIS A 63 -27.10 3.58 13.21
N ALA A 64 -27.97 2.60 12.94
CA ALA A 64 -28.72 2.53 11.69
C ALA A 64 -29.64 3.74 11.48
N ARG A 65 -30.32 4.21 12.54
CA ARG A 65 -31.13 5.44 12.50
C ARG A 65 -30.24 6.66 12.22
N PHE A 66 -29.16 6.81 12.98
CA PHE A 66 -28.19 7.90 12.77
C PHE A 66 -27.71 7.97 11.32
N CYS A 67 -27.32 6.85 10.73
CA CYS A 67 -26.79 6.81 9.36
C CYS A 67 -27.83 7.19 8.30
N ARG A 68 -29.08 6.74 8.47
CA ARG A 68 -30.18 7.13 7.58
C ARG A 68 -30.50 8.62 7.69
N GLU A 69 -30.58 9.14 8.90
CA GLU A 69 -30.84 10.56 9.15
C GLU A 69 -29.70 11.43 8.62
N LEU A 70 -28.44 11.03 8.84
CA LEU A 70 -27.28 11.72 8.32
C LEU A 70 -27.34 11.83 6.79
N PHE A 71 -27.61 10.72 6.10
CA PHE A 71 -27.75 10.68 4.64
C PHE A 71 -28.86 11.61 4.13
N ALA A 72 -30.06 11.49 4.71
CA ALA A 72 -31.24 12.23 4.27
C ALA A 72 -31.15 13.73 4.57
N ALA A 73 -30.78 14.09 5.80
CA ALA A 73 -30.71 15.49 6.25
C ALA A 73 -29.65 16.31 5.50
N ASN A 74 -28.62 15.65 4.98
CA ASN A 74 -27.54 16.30 4.21
C ASN A 74 -27.72 16.16 2.69
N GLN A 75 -28.86 15.68 2.21
CA GLN A 75 -29.19 15.58 0.78
C GLN A 75 -28.07 14.88 -0.01
N MET A 76 -27.52 13.80 0.55
CA MET A 76 -26.39 13.10 -0.04
C MET A 76 -26.85 12.33 -1.29
N LYS A 77 -26.06 12.42 -2.36
CA LYS A 77 -26.22 11.67 -3.60
C LYS A 77 -25.04 10.72 -3.75
N ILE A 78 -25.32 9.44 -4.01
CA ILE A 78 -24.26 8.45 -4.21
C ILE A 78 -23.52 8.75 -5.51
N GLY A 79 -22.21 8.91 -5.38
CA GLY A 79 -21.27 9.01 -6.48
C GLY A 79 -20.47 7.73 -6.63
N GLY A 80 -20.20 7.35 -7.88
CA GLY A 80 -19.23 6.32 -8.20
C GLY A 80 -17.78 6.80 -8.04
N PRO A 81 -16.81 5.96 -8.45
CA PRO A 81 -15.41 6.33 -8.57
C PRO A 81 -15.19 7.69 -9.23
N TYR A 82 -14.28 8.49 -8.67
CA TYR A 82 -13.87 9.79 -9.21
C TYR A 82 -14.98 10.85 -9.30
N THR A 83 -16.10 10.67 -8.61
CA THR A 83 -17.16 11.69 -8.55
C THR A 83 -16.61 13.00 -8.00
N PRO A 84 -16.65 14.11 -8.77
CA PRO A 84 -16.32 15.43 -8.28
C PRO A 84 -17.33 15.89 -7.24
N LEU A 85 -16.89 16.81 -6.38
CA LEU A 85 -17.77 17.37 -5.37
C LEU A 85 -18.70 18.41 -6.02
N PRO A 86 -20.02 18.32 -5.83
CA PRO A 86 -20.97 19.22 -6.47
C PRO A 86 -20.96 20.60 -5.82
N LEU A 87 -21.59 21.58 -6.47
CA LEU A 87 -21.89 22.90 -5.87
C LEU A 87 -23.16 22.90 -5.02
N GLU A 88 -24.10 21.99 -5.32
CA GLU A 88 -25.39 21.85 -4.62
C GLU A 88 -25.58 20.44 -4.06
N GLY A 89 -26.18 20.36 -2.87
CA GLY A 89 -26.31 19.10 -2.13
C GLY A 89 -24.96 18.56 -1.67
N ASN A 90 -24.83 17.25 -1.49
CA ASN A 90 -23.56 16.61 -1.16
C ASN A 90 -23.37 15.34 -1.99
N ALA A 91 -22.14 15.05 -2.43
CA ALA A 91 -21.81 13.74 -2.98
C ALA A 91 -21.33 12.82 -1.86
N LEU A 92 -21.77 11.56 -1.84
CA LEU A 92 -21.30 10.48 -0.97
C LEU A 92 -20.59 9.44 -1.84
N PHE A 93 -19.33 9.13 -1.54
CA PHE A 93 -18.55 8.21 -2.36
C PHE A 93 -17.43 7.53 -1.57
N TYR A 94 -16.91 6.44 -2.15
CA TYR A 94 -15.71 5.78 -1.67
C TYR A 94 -14.48 6.14 -2.50
N PRO A 95 -13.28 5.90 -1.95
CA PRO A 95 -13.04 5.88 -0.52
C PRO A 95 -13.11 7.31 0.00
N SER A 96 -13.10 7.45 1.32
CA SER A 96 -12.80 8.71 1.97
C SER A 96 -11.37 9.17 1.70
N THR A 97 -11.01 10.36 2.18
CA THR A 97 -9.63 10.86 2.20
C THR A 97 -8.68 9.99 3.04
N LEU A 98 -9.18 8.96 3.74
CA LEU A 98 -8.37 7.91 4.33
C LEU A 98 -7.88 6.87 3.30
N GLY A 99 -8.42 6.86 2.07
CA GLY A 99 -8.04 5.91 1.04
C GLY A 99 -8.69 4.53 1.17
N GLY A 100 -8.50 3.71 0.14
CA GLY A 100 -8.82 2.28 0.18
C GLY A 100 -7.63 1.52 0.75
N GLY A 101 -6.51 1.54 0.04
CA GLY A 101 -5.17 1.38 0.64
C GLY A 101 -4.54 2.77 0.87
N ASN A 102 -3.64 2.88 1.85
CA ASN A 102 -2.96 4.14 2.20
C ASN A 102 -1.44 3.93 2.26
N TRP A 103 -0.72 4.77 2.99
CA TRP A 103 0.74 4.89 3.00
C TRP A 103 1.50 3.65 3.50
N GLY A 104 0.81 2.67 4.11
CA GLY A 104 1.41 1.43 4.61
C GLY A 104 2.08 0.57 3.54
N GLY A 105 1.73 0.79 2.28
CA GLY A 105 2.27 0.03 1.15
C GLY A 105 1.83 -1.42 1.17
N VAL A 106 2.63 -2.26 0.52
CA VAL A 106 2.39 -3.70 0.40
C VAL A 106 3.57 -4.45 1.00
N SER A 107 3.32 -5.67 1.49
CA SER A 107 4.38 -6.64 1.74
C SER A 107 4.24 -7.82 0.78
N VAL A 108 5.32 -8.54 0.53
CA VAL A 108 5.32 -9.66 -0.42
C VAL A 108 6.02 -10.84 0.22
N ASP A 109 5.45 -12.03 0.07
CA ASP A 109 6.13 -13.30 0.30
C ASP A 109 6.51 -13.89 -1.07
N PRO A 110 7.77 -13.71 -1.52
CA PRO A 110 8.20 -14.19 -2.83
C PRO A 110 8.17 -15.71 -2.95
N SER A 111 8.25 -16.43 -1.83
CA SER A 111 8.22 -17.90 -1.82
C SER A 111 6.83 -18.42 -2.18
N LEU A 112 5.77 -17.70 -1.83
CA LEU A 112 4.40 -18.03 -2.17
C LEU A 112 3.88 -17.30 -3.42
N GLY A 113 4.60 -16.26 -3.87
CA GLY A 113 4.12 -15.37 -4.93
C GLY A 113 2.92 -14.54 -4.50
N LEU A 114 2.81 -14.24 -3.21
CA LEU A 114 1.67 -13.51 -2.65
C LEU A 114 2.08 -12.09 -2.27
N LEU A 115 1.30 -11.13 -2.73
CA LEU A 115 1.32 -9.76 -2.26
C LEU A 115 0.24 -9.57 -1.20
N PHE A 116 0.58 -8.92 -0.11
CA PHE A 116 -0.34 -8.60 0.97
C PHE A 116 -0.55 -7.10 1.08
N VAL A 117 -1.82 -6.70 1.21
CA VAL A 117 -2.20 -5.31 1.36
C VAL A 117 -3.41 -5.20 2.26
N ASN A 118 -3.35 -4.28 3.21
CA ASN A 118 -4.50 -3.90 4.01
C ASN A 118 -5.30 -2.81 3.30
N VAL A 119 -6.61 -2.94 3.34
CA VAL A 119 -7.55 -1.92 2.89
C VAL A 119 -8.50 -1.55 4.02
N MET A 120 -9.07 -0.35 3.92
CA MET A 120 -10.19 0.07 4.73
C MET A 120 -11.34 0.54 3.85
N HIS A 121 -12.54 0.35 4.39
CA HIS A 121 -13.78 0.75 3.75
C HIS A 121 -14.36 1.85 4.62
N VAL A 122 -14.21 3.10 4.21
CA VAL A 122 -14.89 4.27 4.79
C VAL A 122 -15.27 5.22 3.67
N ALA A 123 -16.56 5.56 3.54
CA ALA A 123 -17.04 6.56 2.59
C ALA A 123 -16.84 7.98 3.13
N GLN A 124 -16.80 8.95 2.23
CA GLN A 124 -16.82 10.38 2.57
C GLN A 124 -17.94 11.11 1.86
N TRP A 125 -18.25 12.29 2.36
CA TRP A 125 -19.23 13.15 1.74
C TRP A 125 -18.88 14.63 1.83
N GLY A 126 -19.45 15.42 0.93
CA GLY A 126 -19.32 16.88 0.96
C GLY A 126 -19.70 17.53 -0.36
N HIS A 127 -19.36 18.81 -0.46
CA HIS A 127 -19.56 19.66 -1.64
C HIS A 127 -18.46 20.72 -1.72
N MET A 128 -18.45 21.45 -2.84
CA MET A 128 -17.63 22.64 -3.03
C MET A 128 -18.43 23.90 -2.69
N GLU A 129 -17.90 24.70 -1.78
CA GLU A 129 -18.46 25.99 -1.39
C GLU A 129 -17.58 27.13 -1.92
N LYS A 130 -18.19 28.11 -2.58
CA LYS A 130 -17.45 29.30 -3.04
C LYS A 130 -16.99 30.13 -1.86
N ARG A 131 -15.69 30.44 -1.79
CA ARG A 131 -15.10 31.33 -0.79
C ARG A 131 -14.15 32.31 -1.45
N GLY A 132 -14.51 33.59 -1.42
CA GLY A 132 -13.78 34.63 -2.12
C GLY A 132 -13.71 34.33 -3.63
N SER A 133 -12.49 34.30 -4.16
CA SER A 133 -12.22 33.98 -5.57
C SER A 133 -12.12 32.48 -5.87
N GLY A 134 -12.19 31.60 -4.87
CA GLY A 134 -12.00 30.16 -5.04
C GLY A 134 -13.15 29.32 -4.51
N TYR A 135 -12.94 28.01 -4.50
CA TYR A 135 -13.84 27.03 -3.93
C TYR A 135 -13.12 26.20 -2.87
N VAL A 136 -13.81 25.84 -1.80
CA VAL A 136 -13.30 24.95 -0.77
C VAL A 136 -14.23 23.77 -0.61
N ARG A 137 -13.64 22.58 -0.41
CA ARG A 137 -14.41 21.41 0.01
C ARG A 137 -14.93 21.62 1.44
N THR A 138 -16.21 21.37 1.66
CA THR A 138 -16.84 21.46 2.99
C THR A 138 -18.04 20.52 3.12
N SER A 139 -18.59 20.45 4.33
CA SER A 139 -19.81 19.74 4.71
C SER A 139 -20.23 20.19 6.12
N ALA A 140 -21.34 19.66 6.66
CA ALA A 140 -21.70 19.89 8.06
C ALA A 140 -20.65 19.34 9.05
N PHE A 141 -19.87 18.33 8.66
CA PHE A 141 -18.79 17.75 9.47
C PHE A 141 -17.41 18.27 9.04
N GLY A 142 -17.37 19.41 8.35
CA GLY A 142 -16.15 20.07 7.90
C GLY A 142 -15.54 19.48 6.64
N ARG A 143 -14.27 19.83 6.39
CA ARG A 143 -13.59 19.56 5.10
C ARG A 143 -13.26 18.10 4.84
N TYR A 144 -13.21 17.24 5.85
CA TYR A 144 -12.80 15.84 5.72
C TYR A 144 -13.87 14.93 6.30
N ALA A 145 -15.14 15.23 6.02
CA ALA A 145 -16.24 14.48 6.57
C ALA A 145 -16.27 13.05 6.05
N ARG A 146 -16.31 12.11 6.98
CA ARG A 146 -16.56 10.71 6.68
C ARG A 146 -18.02 10.41 6.93
N PHE A 147 -18.53 9.43 6.23
CA PHE A 147 -19.88 8.92 6.43
C PHE A 147 -19.84 7.92 7.60
N TRP A 148 -19.79 8.47 8.80
CA TRP A 148 -19.65 7.76 10.07
C TRP A 148 -20.28 8.56 11.21
N ASN A 149 -20.45 7.94 12.37
CA ASN A 149 -20.77 8.67 13.59
C ASN A 149 -19.49 9.36 14.12
N PRO A 150 -19.46 10.68 14.30
CA PRO A 150 -18.26 11.40 14.71
C PRO A 150 -17.86 11.14 16.18
N GLU A 151 -18.78 10.69 17.02
CA GLU A 151 -18.50 10.37 18.44
C GLU A 151 -17.86 8.98 18.54
N THR A 152 -18.49 7.98 17.90
CA THR A 152 -18.05 6.57 18.00
C THR A 152 -17.06 6.17 16.92
N HIS A 153 -16.86 7.01 15.90
CA HIS A 153 -16.06 6.72 14.69
C HIS A 153 -16.52 5.47 13.93
N THR A 154 -17.75 5.01 14.16
CA THR A 154 -18.32 3.83 13.51
C THR A 154 -18.84 4.21 12.12
N PRO A 155 -18.35 3.59 11.03
CA PRO A 155 -18.82 3.91 9.68
C PRO A 155 -20.29 3.58 9.44
N CYS A 156 -20.90 4.27 8.48
CA CYS A 156 -22.33 4.14 8.16
C CYS A 156 -22.67 3.11 7.08
N GLN A 157 -21.70 2.28 6.71
CA GLN A 157 -21.87 1.04 5.97
C GLN A 157 -21.80 -0.17 6.89
N ASN A 158 -22.26 -1.32 6.43
CA ASN A 158 -22.05 -2.59 7.12
C ASN A 158 -20.58 -3.05 7.06
N PRO A 159 -20.10 -3.76 8.10
CA PRO A 159 -18.75 -4.32 8.15
C PRO A 159 -18.52 -5.41 7.08
N PRO A 160 -17.24 -5.75 6.77
CA PRO A 160 -16.03 -5.31 7.46
C PRO A 160 -15.59 -3.89 7.08
N PHE A 161 -15.06 -3.14 8.06
CA PHE A 161 -14.50 -1.80 7.88
C PHE A 161 -13.03 -1.83 7.47
N GLY A 162 -12.35 -2.95 7.67
CA GLY A 162 -10.96 -3.17 7.32
C GLY A 162 -10.72 -4.62 6.97
N GLU A 163 -9.87 -4.83 5.98
CA GLU A 163 -9.49 -6.17 5.51
C GLU A 163 -7.98 -6.23 5.26
N MET A 164 -7.43 -7.43 5.43
CA MET A 164 -6.14 -7.84 4.91
C MET A 164 -6.38 -8.73 3.70
N ILE A 165 -5.70 -8.46 2.60
CA ILE A 165 -5.95 -9.13 1.32
C ILE A 165 -4.64 -9.70 0.80
N ALA A 166 -4.67 -10.96 0.37
CA ALA A 166 -3.60 -11.53 -0.44
C ALA A 166 -4.00 -11.57 -1.92
N VAL A 167 -3.09 -11.12 -2.77
CA VAL A 167 -3.20 -11.21 -4.23
C VAL A 167 -2.12 -12.17 -4.72
N ASP A 168 -2.52 -13.14 -5.53
CA ASP A 168 -1.60 -13.98 -6.26
C ASP A 168 -0.94 -13.15 -7.38
N LEU A 169 0.38 -12.96 -7.27
CA LEU A 169 1.15 -12.17 -8.22
C LEU A 169 1.34 -12.87 -9.57
N ALA A 170 0.90 -14.10 -9.71
CA ALA A 170 0.95 -14.81 -10.97
C ALA A 170 -0.29 -14.62 -11.82
N SER A 171 -1.45 -14.80 -11.22
CA SER A 171 -2.72 -14.68 -11.94
C SER A 171 -3.35 -13.29 -11.82
N GLY A 172 -2.89 -12.49 -10.85
CA GLY A 172 -3.52 -11.23 -10.46
C GLY A 172 -4.83 -11.43 -9.69
N ASP A 173 -5.17 -12.65 -9.26
CA ASP A 173 -6.43 -12.92 -8.56
C ASP A 173 -6.27 -12.77 -7.04
N VAL A 174 -7.38 -12.49 -6.36
CA VAL A 174 -7.40 -12.46 -4.89
C VAL A 174 -7.30 -13.90 -4.37
N ALA A 175 -6.23 -14.19 -3.63
CA ALA A 175 -6.01 -15.51 -3.03
C ALA A 175 -6.86 -15.69 -1.76
N TRP A 176 -6.95 -14.66 -0.92
CA TRP A 176 -7.82 -14.63 0.25
C TRP A 176 -8.08 -13.19 0.72
N ARG A 177 -9.16 -13.03 1.49
CA ARG A 177 -9.51 -11.82 2.24
C ARG A 177 -9.79 -12.19 3.69
N SER A 178 -9.25 -11.43 4.62
CA SER A 178 -9.46 -11.62 6.05
C SER A 178 -9.84 -10.29 6.69
N VAL A 179 -10.75 -10.33 7.66
CA VAL A 179 -11.12 -9.16 8.46
C VAL A 179 -9.90 -8.66 9.22
N LEU A 180 -9.60 -7.35 9.10
CA LEU A 180 -8.51 -6.70 9.81
C LEU A 180 -9.05 -5.71 10.83
N GLY A 181 -8.72 -5.96 12.09
CA GLY A 181 -9.18 -5.14 13.21
C GLY A 181 -10.51 -5.60 13.78
N ARG A 182 -10.93 -4.93 14.86
CA ARG A 182 -12.28 -5.06 15.42
C ARG A 182 -12.68 -3.78 16.15
N ILE A 183 -13.97 -3.56 16.31
CA ILE A 183 -14.54 -2.51 17.16
C ILE A 183 -15.15 -3.20 18.37
N ASP A 184 -14.42 -3.21 19.50
CA ASP A 184 -14.81 -3.96 20.71
C ASP A 184 -16.24 -3.59 21.18
N ALA A 185 -16.66 -2.33 21.03
CA ALA A 185 -18.01 -1.87 21.39
C ALA A 185 -19.12 -2.49 20.52
N LEU A 186 -18.85 -2.78 19.25
CA LEU A 186 -19.80 -3.44 18.36
C LEU A 186 -19.85 -4.96 18.60
N GLU A 187 -18.69 -5.57 18.88
CA GLU A 187 -18.64 -6.99 19.27
C GLU A 187 -19.39 -7.24 20.58
N ALA A 188 -19.32 -6.30 21.53
CA ALA A 188 -20.04 -6.37 22.80
C ALA A 188 -21.57 -6.43 22.65
N ILE A 189 -22.10 -5.89 21.55
CA ILE A 189 -23.54 -5.96 21.20
C ILE A 189 -23.84 -7.06 20.15
N GLY A 190 -22.88 -7.95 19.88
CA GLY A 190 -23.07 -9.13 19.04
C GLY A 190 -22.73 -8.95 17.55
N VAL A 191 -22.27 -7.77 17.13
CA VAL A 191 -21.82 -7.56 15.74
C VAL A 191 -20.43 -8.18 15.57
N ARG A 192 -20.34 -9.23 14.77
CA ARG A 192 -19.08 -9.93 14.49
C ARG A 192 -18.39 -9.39 13.25
N ASP A 193 -17.12 -9.75 13.09
CA ASP A 193 -16.33 -9.51 11.88
C ASP A 193 -16.31 -8.03 11.47
N THR A 194 -16.27 -7.14 12.45
CA THR A 194 -16.44 -5.71 12.21
C THR A 194 -15.32 -5.14 11.37
N GLY A 195 -14.09 -5.67 11.51
CA GLY A 195 -12.89 -4.97 11.07
C GLY A 195 -12.71 -3.66 11.85
N SER A 196 -11.72 -2.88 11.45
CA SER A 196 -11.63 -1.46 11.83
C SER A 196 -10.89 -0.67 10.76
N VAL A 197 -11.07 0.65 10.79
CA VAL A 197 -10.22 1.57 10.03
C VAL A 197 -8.76 1.30 10.37
N ASN A 198 -7.87 1.37 9.37
CA ASN A 198 -6.50 0.97 9.55
C ASN A 198 -5.52 1.90 8.81
N LEU A 199 -4.38 2.18 9.41
CA LEU A 199 -3.30 2.99 8.84
C LEU A 199 -1.96 2.32 9.14
N GLY A 200 -0.99 2.44 8.24
CA GLY A 200 0.25 1.68 8.31
C GLY A 200 0.16 0.37 7.52
N GLY A 201 1.24 -0.40 7.56
CA GLY A 201 1.46 -1.53 6.67
C GLY A 201 1.82 -2.82 7.40
N SER A 202 2.12 -3.82 6.59
CA SER A 202 2.54 -5.15 7.05
C SER A 202 4.00 -5.44 6.70
N ILE A 203 4.56 -6.47 7.32
CA ILE A 203 5.77 -7.15 6.86
C ILE A 203 5.48 -8.63 6.68
N ALA A 204 5.88 -9.19 5.55
CA ALA A 204 5.86 -10.62 5.29
C ALA A 204 7.23 -11.22 5.55
N THR A 205 7.28 -12.47 6.01
CA THR A 205 8.51 -13.18 6.33
C THR A 205 8.56 -14.51 5.60
N ALA A 206 9.78 -15.01 5.34
CA ALA A 206 9.98 -16.31 4.69
C ALA A 206 9.45 -17.51 5.51
N ALA A 207 9.04 -17.29 6.77
CA ALA A 207 8.40 -18.30 7.60
C ALA A 207 6.91 -18.51 7.26
N GLY A 208 6.37 -17.82 6.24
CA GLY A 208 4.95 -17.87 5.92
C GLY A 208 4.09 -17.10 6.92
N LEU A 209 4.63 -16.01 7.49
CA LEU A 209 3.92 -15.12 8.42
C LEU A 209 3.86 -13.69 7.90
N VAL A 210 2.72 -13.04 8.10
CA VAL A 210 2.52 -11.60 7.85
C VAL A 210 2.16 -10.90 9.15
N PHE A 211 3.00 -9.95 9.57
CA PHE A 211 2.78 -9.17 10.79
C PHE A 211 2.21 -7.79 10.48
N ILE A 212 1.25 -7.33 11.27
CA ILE A 212 0.59 -6.03 11.08
C ILE A 212 0.00 -5.48 12.38
N GLY A 213 0.19 -4.18 12.64
CA GLY A 213 -0.39 -3.43 13.76
C GLY A 213 -1.38 -2.35 13.36
N ALA A 214 -1.64 -2.23 12.06
CA ALA A 214 -2.29 -1.08 11.41
C ALA A 214 -3.75 -0.84 11.80
N ALA A 215 -4.44 -1.86 12.31
CA ALA A 215 -5.85 -1.73 12.70
C ALA A 215 -6.00 -0.78 13.89
N ASN A 216 -7.01 0.08 13.84
CA ASN A 216 -7.31 1.02 14.92
C ASN A 216 -8.02 0.33 16.09
N ASP A 217 -7.33 -0.63 16.71
CA ASP A 217 -7.85 -1.43 17.82
C ASP A 217 -6.75 -1.83 18.83
N SER A 218 -5.59 -1.16 18.75
CA SER A 218 -4.43 -1.39 19.62
C SER A 218 -3.94 -2.84 19.66
N ARG A 219 -4.00 -3.57 18.53
CA ARG A 219 -3.53 -4.97 18.48
C ARG A 219 -2.50 -5.19 17.39
N PHE A 220 -1.46 -5.93 17.74
CA PHE A 220 -0.47 -6.45 16.80
C PHE A 220 -0.78 -7.92 16.50
N ARG A 221 -0.72 -8.29 15.22
CA ARG A 221 -1.19 -9.60 14.74
C ARG A 221 -0.16 -10.26 13.86
N ALA A 222 -0.14 -11.59 13.87
CA ALA A 222 0.52 -12.43 12.90
C ALA A 222 -0.53 -13.28 12.15
N PHE A 223 -0.56 -13.15 10.84
CA PHE A 223 -1.38 -13.94 9.92
C PHE A 223 -0.53 -15.04 9.31
N ASP A 224 -1.14 -16.20 9.08
CA ASP A 224 -0.62 -17.21 8.15
C ASP A 224 -0.67 -16.64 6.73
N SER A 225 0.49 -16.53 6.07
CA SER A 225 0.62 -15.94 4.72
C SER A 225 -0.25 -16.66 3.68
N LYS A 226 -0.43 -17.97 3.81
CA LYS A 226 -1.10 -18.79 2.80
C LYS A 226 -2.62 -18.72 2.90
N THR A 227 -3.15 -18.65 4.12
CA THR A 227 -4.58 -18.80 4.41
C THR A 227 -5.24 -17.53 4.90
N GLY A 228 -4.47 -16.53 5.34
CA GLY A 228 -4.99 -15.31 5.96
C GLY A 228 -5.58 -15.55 7.36
N LYS A 229 -5.33 -16.70 7.99
CA LYS A 229 -5.79 -16.96 9.35
C LYS A 229 -4.91 -16.22 10.36
N VAL A 230 -5.51 -15.54 11.34
CA VAL A 230 -4.76 -15.00 12.48
C VAL A 230 -4.24 -16.16 13.33
N LEU A 231 -2.92 -16.22 13.51
CA LEU A 231 -2.24 -17.25 14.30
C LEU A 231 -1.86 -16.75 15.70
N TRP A 232 -1.59 -15.45 15.82
CA TRP A 232 -1.20 -14.84 17.07
C TRP A 232 -1.63 -13.38 17.09
N GLU A 233 -1.98 -12.89 18.27
CA GLU A 233 -2.23 -11.48 18.51
C GLU A 233 -1.86 -11.08 19.94
N THR A 234 -1.58 -9.80 20.11
CA THR A 234 -1.41 -9.18 21.43
C THR A 234 -1.95 -7.76 21.43
N ARG A 235 -2.30 -7.26 22.61
CA ARG A 235 -2.68 -5.86 22.80
C ARG A 235 -1.43 -5.02 23.05
N LEU A 236 -1.39 -3.87 22.39
CA LEU A 236 -0.41 -2.81 22.56
C LEU A 236 -1.02 -1.67 23.37
N GLU A 237 -0.18 -0.74 23.80
CA GLU A 237 -0.60 0.50 24.47
C GLU A 237 -1.47 1.38 23.54
N ALA A 238 -1.14 1.42 22.24
CA ALA A 238 -1.92 2.07 21.19
C ALA A 238 -1.82 1.32 19.85
N SER A 239 -2.66 1.68 18.89
CA SER A 239 -2.62 1.16 17.51
C SER A 239 -1.25 1.42 16.89
N GLY A 240 -0.69 0.39 16.25
CA GLY A 240 0.60 0.46 15.59
C GLY A 240 0.43 0.94 14.16
N HIS A 241 0.18 2.23 13.97
CA HIS A 241 0.06 2.82 12.64
C HIS A 241 1.44 3.04 12.01
N THR A 242 2.30 2.01 12.02
CA THR A 242 3.59 1.96 11.35
C THR A 242 3.73 0.63 10.64
N SER A 243 4.68 0.53 9.70
CA SER A 243 5.04 -0.77 9.15
C SER A 243 6.06 -1.44 10.08
N PRO A 244 5.80 -2.67 10.55
CA PRO A 244 6.74 -3.40 11.38
C PRO A 244 8.03 -3.73 10.61
N ILE A 245 9.11 -3.96 11.35
CA ILE A 245 10.40 -4.47 10.84
C ILE A 245 10.73 -5.80 11.51
N THR A 246 11.63 -6.56 10.90
CA THR A 246 12.27 -7.71 11.54
C THR A 246 13.78 -7.66 11.36
N TYR A 247 14.53 -8.11 12.38
CA TYR A 247 15.98 -8.10 12.37
C TYR A 247 16.55 -9.21 13.26
N MET A 248 17.83 -9.52 13.07
CA MET A 248 18.58 -10.42 13.95
C MET A 248 19.24 -9.61 15.06
N GLY A 249 18.96 -9.96 16.32
CA GLY A 249 19.58 -9.37 17.49
C GLY A 249 21.03 -9.83 17.66
N ARG A 250 21.80 -9.11 18.50
CA ARG A 250 23.18 -9.48 18.84
C ARG A 250 23.27 -10.78 19.64
N ASP A 251 22.16 -11.18 20.25
CA ASP A 251 21.96 -12.45 20.94
C ASP A 251 21.63 -13.62 19.98
N GLY A 252 21.61 -13.38 18.66
CA GLY A 252 21.28 -14.39 17.67
C GLY A 252 19.78 -14.73 17.59
N ARG A 253 18.91 -13.92 18.23
CA ARG A 253 17.46 -14.10 18.19
C ARG A 253 16.83 -13.17 17.16
N GLN A 254 15.81 -13.66 16.43
CA GLN A 254 15.04 -12.82 15.53
C GLN A 254 14.01 -12.01 16.31
N TYR A 255 13.96 -10.71 16.03
CA TYR A 255 13.00 -9.78 16.59
C TYR A 255 12.03 -9.29 15.51
N VAL A 256 10.78 -9.03 15.89
CA VAL A 256 9.81 -8.27 15.11
C VAL A 256 9.43 -7.04 15.93
N ALA A 257 9.64 -5.85 15.37
CA ALA A 257 9.45 -4.60 16.09
C ALA A 257 8.54 -3.64 15.34
N LEU A 258 7.79 -2.82 16.09
CA LEU A 258 7.00 -1.73 15.54
C LEU A 258 6.87 -0.60 16.56
N MET A 259 6.52 0.59 16.07
CA MET A 259 6.06 1.67 16.92
C MET A 259 4.56 1.50 17.19
N ALA A 260 4.17 1.38 18.45
CA ALA A 260 2.79 1.46 18.93
C ALA A 260 2.38 2.94 19.00
N ALA A 261 2.36 3.59 17.84
CA ALA A 261 2.18 5.03 17.73
C ALA A 261 1.66 5.41 16.34
N GLY A 262 1.44 6.72 16.15
CA GLY A 262 1.00 7.31 14.90
C GLY A 262 -0.52 7.29 14.76
N GLY A 263 -1.11 8.31 14.13
CA GLY A 263 -2.51 8.36 13.66
C GLY A 263 -3.67 8.14 14.66
N GLY A 264 -3.41 7.70 15.90
CA GLY A 264 -4.43 7.24 16.85
C GLY A 264 -5.50 8.29 17.12
N ALA A 265 -5.09 9.50 17.52
CA ALA A 265 -6.03 10.59 17.77
C ALA A 265 -6.87 11.00 16.55
N PHE A 266 -6.33 10.85 15.33
CA PHE A 266 -7.06 11.16 14.10
C PHE A 266 -8.20 10.17 13.81
N LEU A 267 -8.11 8.96 14.36
CA LEU A 267 -9.08 7.87 14.18
C LEU A 267 -9.87 7.57 15.48
N GLY A 268 -9.73 8.40 16.52
CA GLY A 268 -10.38 8.17 17.83
C GLY A 268 -9.75 7.08 18.69
N GLY A 269 -8.55 6.60 18.33
CA GLY A 269 -7.77 5.62 19.10
C GLY A 269 -6.86 6.26 20.16
N GLY A 270 -6.36 5.42 21.08
CA GLY A 270 -5.39 5.83 22.09
C GLY A 270 -4.07 6.33 21.50
N LEU A 271 -3.35 7.15 22.26
CA LEU A 271 -2.03 7.66 21.90
C LEU A 271 -0.95 6.97 22.73
N SER A 272 0.15 6.63 22.08
CA SER A 272 1.39 6.19 22.71
C SER A 272 2.57 6.61 21.82
N ASN A 273 3.78 6.47 22.35
CA ASN A 273 5.05 6.67 21.64
C ASN A 273 6.03 5.52 21.92
N SER A 274 5.50 4.32 22.11
CA SER A 274 6.28 3.15 22.54
C SER A 274 6.82 2.36 21.35
N LEU A 275 8.13 2.07 21.38
CA LEU A 275 8.74 1.05 20.52
C LEU A 275 8.58 -0.31 21.19
N VAL A 276 7.96 -1.26 20.49
CA VAL A 276 7.73 -2.62 21.00
C VAL A 276 8.46 -3.61 20.12
N ALA A 277 9.22 -4.52 20.72
CA ALA A 277 9.93 -5.60 20.03
C ALA A 277 9.53 -6.96 20.62
N PHE A 278 9.19 -7.90 19.75
CA PHE A 278 8.79 -9.26 20.09
C PHE A 278 9.86 -10.25 19.63
N ALA A 279 10.15 -11.23 20.46
CA ALA A 279 10.96 -12.40 20.11
C ALA A 279 10.36 -13.63 20.78
N LEU A 280 10.60 -14.80 20.19
CA LEU A 280 10.26 -16.06 20.84
C LEU A 280 11.05 -16.20 22.15
N PRO A 281 10.50 -16.89 23.18
CA PRO A 281 11.21 -17.07 24.45
C PRO A 281 12.59 -17.68 24.24
N ASP A 282 13.54 -17.25 25.07
CA ASP A 282 14.91 -17.76 25.04
C ASP A 282 14.99 -19.13 25.73
N VAL A 283 14.48 -20.13 25.03
CA VAL A 283 14.54 -21.54 25.41
C VAL A 283 15.42 -22.28 24.40
N PRO A 284 16.25 -23.24 24.83
CA PRO A 284 17.05 -24.06 23.92
C PRO A 284 16.14 -24.71 22.88
N ARG A 285 16.31 -24.31 21.62
CA ARG A 285 15.66 -24.94 20.48
C ARG A 285 16.74 -25.56 19.62
N THR A 286 16.58 -26.82 19.26
CA THR A 286 17.37 -27.42 18.18
C THR A 286 16.91 -26.73 16.88
N PRO A 287 17.76 -25.92 16.23
CA PRO A 287 17.40 -25.36 14.94
C PRO A 287 17.15 -26.51 13.97
N LEU A 288 16.24 -26.31 13.00
CA LEU A 288 16.17 -27.24 11.88
C LEU A 288 17.57 -27.26 11.23
N PRO A 289 18.09 -28.45 10.86
CA PRO A 289 19.35 -28.53 10.13
C PRO A 289 19.31 -27.59 8.92
N ASP A 290 20.41 -26.91 8.62
CA ASP A 290 20.46 -25.95 7.51
C ASP A 290 19.96 -26.52 6.18
N SER A 291 20.19 -27.82 5.95
CA SER A 291 19.68 -28.55 4.80
C SER A 291 18.15 -28.57 4.77
N VAL A 292 17.49 -28.75 5.92
CA VAL A 292 16.03 -28.74 6.06
C VAL A 292 15.51 -27.31 5.91
N SER A 293 16.12 -26.33 6.54
CA SER A 293 15.73 -24.91 6.39
C SER A 293 15.82 -24.44 4.93
N LYS A 294 16.91 -24.80 4.24
CA LYS A 294 17.09 -24.53 2.80
C LYS A 294 16.11 -25.32 1.94
N ALA A 295 15.84 -26.58 2.26
CA ALA A 295 14.87 -27.39 1.53
C ALA A 295 13.44 -26.87 1.69
N VAL A 296 13.05 -26.39 2.88
CA VAL A 296 11.75 -25.76 3.11
C VAL A 296 11.63 -24.45 2.32
N ALA A 297 12.65 -23.59 2.34
CA ALA A 297 12.68 -22.37 1.54
C ALA A 297 12.62 -22.66 0.03
N ALA A 298 13.36 -23.66 -0.45
CA ALA A 298 13.36 -24.09 -1.85
C ALA A 298 12.03 -24.72 -2.27
N ALA A 299 11.43 -25.55 -1.42
CA ALA A 299 10.14 -26.19 -1.67
C ALA A 299 8.98 -25.18 -1.67
N ALA A 300 9.08 -24.11 -0.89
CA ALA A 300 8.14 -22.99 -0.96
C ALA A 300 8.22 -22.31 -2.34
N GLY A 301 9.42 -21.93 -2.79
CA GLY A 301 9.63 -21.27 -4.09
C GLY A 301 9.32 -22.11 -5.34
N ALA A 302 9.38 -23.44 -5.26
CA ALA A 302 9.14 -24.33 -6.42
C ALA A 302 7.64 -24.59 -6.72
N ARG A 303 6.72 -24.21 -5.82
CA ARG A 303 5.31 -24.70 -5.86
C ARG A 303 4.32 -23.87 -6.67
N ARG A 304 4.71 -22.73 -7.22
CA ARG A 304 3.88 -22.05 -8.22
C ARG A 304 4.77 -21.62 -9.37
N GLY A 305 4.30 -21.92 -10.59
CA GLY A 305 4.71 -21.19 -11.78
C GLY A 305 4.26 -19.75 -11.60
N LEU A 306 5.05 -18.99 -10.83
CA LEU A 306 5.14 -17.55 -10.97
C LEU A 306 5.19 -17.31 -12.49
N PRO A 307 4.52 -16.28 -13.02
CA PRO A 307 4.71 -15.86 -14.39
C PRO A 307 6.21 -15.84 -14.56
N LYS A 308 6.68 -16.35 -15.69
CA LYS A 308 8.04 -16.06 -16.11
C LYS A 308 8.11 -14.55 -16.36
N VAL A 309 8.04 -13.73 -15.31
CA VAL A 309 8.79 -12.49 -15.24
C VAL A 309 10.17 -13.00 -15.55
N GLY A 310 10.65 -12.69 -16.77
CA GLY A 310 11.89 -13.24 -17.28
C GLY A 310 12.90 -13.22 -16.14
N ALA A 311 13.52 -14.37 -15.87
CA ALA A 311 14.46 -14.51 -14.76
C ALA A 311 15.25 -13.21 -14.68
N TYR A 312 15.26 -12.55 -13.51
CA TYR A 312 15.99 -11.30 -13.33
C TYR A 312 17.38 -11.51 -13.89
N ALA A 313 17.58 -11.06 -15.13
CA ALA A 313 18.88 -10.90 -15.70
C ALA A 313 19.32 -9.61 -15.04
N PRO A 314 20.39 -9.61 -14.23
CA PRO A 314 21.02 -8.37 -13.82
C PRO A 314 21.12 -7.51 -15.08
N LEU A 315 20.55 -6.31 -15.03
CA LEU A 315 20.61 -5.41 -16.18
C LEU A 315 22.10 -5.22 -16.47
N ALA A 316 22.57 -5.92 -17.49
CA ALA A 316 23.94 -5.85 -17.92
C ALA A 316 24.05 -4.60 -18.80
N LEU A 317 25.22 -3.97 -18.77
CA LEU A 317 25.53 -2.91 -19.72
C LEU A 317 25.33 -3.46 -21.16
N PRO A 318 24.50 -2.79 -21.99
CA PRO A 318 24.30 -3.17 -23.38
C PRO A 318 25.62 -3.36 -24.14
N PRO A 319 25.74 -4.32 -25.08
CA PRO A 319 26.99 -4.54 -25.78
C PRO A 319 27.40 -3.32 -26.65
N GLY A 320 28.71 -3.13 -26.82
CA GLY A 320 29.29 -2.11 -27.71
C GLY A 320 29.80 -0.85 -27.00
N GLY A 321 30.36 0.07 -27.79
CA GLY A 321 30.83 1.38 -27.35
C GLY A 321 31.73 1.34 -26.11
N ALA A 322 31.45 2.24 -25.16
CA ALA A 322 32.23 2.43 -23.94
C ALA A 322 31.85 1.46 -22.80
N LYS A 323 31.17 0.33 -23.06
CA LYS A 323 30.76 -0.64 -22.02
C LYS A 323 31.90 -1.00 -21.04
N ALA A 324 33.08 -1.32 -21.55
CA ALA A 324 34.23 -1.67 -20.72
C ALA A 324 34.71 -0.50 -19.85
N LEU A 325 34.62 0.73 -20.36
CA LEU A 325 34.93 1.95 -19.61
C LEU A 325 33.93 2.19 -18.49
N VAL A 326 32.62 1.99 -18.74
CA VAL A 326 31.60 2.10 -17.67
C VAL A 326 31.83 1.03 -16.60
N ALA A 327 32.11 -0.22 -16.99
CA ALA A 327 32.39 -1.29 -16.03
C ALA A 327 33.64 -1.00 -15.18
N LYS A 328 34.69 -0.44 -15.80
CA LYS A 328 35.93 -0.04 -15.12
C LYS A 328 35.73 1.16 -14.19
N ALA A 329 35.09 2.22 -14.67
CA ALA A 329 34.97 3.49 -13.95
C ALA A 329 33.86 3.47 -12.88
N CYS A 330 32.81 2.67 -13.07
CA CYS A 330 31.63 2.65 -12.21
C CYS A 330 31.36 1.29 -11.53
N GLY A 331 32.01 0.21 -11.97
CA GLY A 331 31.81 -1.14 -11.43
C GLY A 331 32.72 -1.53 -10.26
N ALA A 332 33.72 -0.70 -9.93
CA ALA A 332 34.70 -0.98 -8.89
C ALA A 332 34.61 0.03 -7.73
N GLY A 333 34.01 -0.39 -6.61
CA GLY A 333 34.30 0.21 -5.29
C GLY A 333 33.29 1.19 -4.70
N CYS A 334 32.29 1.69 -5.45
CA CYS A 334 31.29 2.62 -4.90
C CYS A 334 29.86 2.05 -4.83
N HIS A 335 29.35 1.49 -5.93
CA HIS A 335 28.03 0.85 -6.00
C HIS A 335 27.99 -0.22 -7.10
N SER A 336 26.94 -1.03 -7.14
CA SER A 336 26.78 -2.02 -8.22
C SER A 336 26.50 -1.34 -9.57
N ILE A 337 26.84 -2.02 -10.66
CA ILE A 337 26.57 -1.52 -12.03
C ILE A 337 25.07 -1.41 -12.33
N GLU A 338 24.24 -2.11 -11.56
CA GLU A 338 22.78 -2.07 -11.67
C GLU A 338 22.22 -0.67 -11.43
N VAL A 339 22.89 0.13 -10.59
CA VAL A 339 22.53 1.55 -10.38
C VAL A 339 22.59 2.33 -11.69
N VAL A 340 23.59 2.09 -12.54
CA VAL A 340 23.71 2.76 -13.84
C VAL A 340 22.64 2.25 -14.81
N THR A 341 22.51 0.93 -14.91
CA THR A 341 21.61 0.29 -15.90
C THR A 341 20.12 0.45 -15.58
N SER A 342 19.77 0.81 -14.34
CA SER A 342 18.41 1.11 -13.92
C SER A 342 17.94 2.53 -14.28
N GLN A 343 18.84 3.42 -14.71
CA GLN A 343 18.48 4.78 -15.09
C GLN A 343 18.11 4.91 -16.56
N ARG A 344 17.24 5.87 -16.87
CA ARG A 344 16.97 6.36 -18.23
C ARG A 344 17.01 7.88 -18.21
N MET A 345 17.98 8.47 -18.90
CA MET A 345 18.32 9.90 -18.79
C MET A 345 18.58 10.49 -20.19
N SER A 346 18.37 11.80 -20.34
CA SER A 346 18.81 12.50 -21.56
C SER A 346 20.34 12.55 -21.60
N GLU A 347 20.93 12.80 -22.77
CA GLU A 347 22.39 12.96 -22.90
C GLU A 347 22.95 14.03 -21.95
N LYS A 348 22.25 15.16 -21.81
CA LYS A 348 22.60 16.24 -20.88
C LYS A 348 22.56 15.79 -19.42
N ASP A 349 21.55 15.01 -19.05
CA ASP A 349 21.41 14.49 -17.68
C ASP A 349 22.50 13.45 -17.39
N TRP A 350 22.86 12.63 -18.38
CA TRP A 350 23.99 11.69 -18.30
C TRP A 350 25.33 12.41 -18.13
N ASP A 351 25.57 13.48 -18.91
CA ASP A 351 26.78 14.30 -18.78
C ASP A 351 26.93 14.88 -17.37
N ALA A 352 25.87 15.49 -16.85
CA ALA A 352 25.87 16.04 -15.49
C ALA A 352 26.15 14.95 -14.43
N MET A 353 25.53 13.78 -14.57
CA MET A 353 25.69 12.66 -13.63
C MET A 353 27.10 12.09 -13.67
N VAL A 354 27.64 11.80 -14.86
CA VAL A 354 28.99 11.22 -15.02
C VAL A 354 30.05 12.18 -14.49
N ARG A 355 29.95 13.48 -14.80
CA ARG A 355 30.85 14.50 -14.27
C ARG A 355 30.77 14.60 -12.75
N ALA A 356 29.56 14.52 -12.18
CA ALA A 356 29.39 14.49 -10.73
C ALA A 356 30.04 13.26 -10.09
N MET A 357 30.00 12.10 -10.75
CA MET A 357 30.66 10.88 -10.25
C MET A 357 32.18 10.99 -10.33
N VAL A 358 32.73 11.54 -11.42
CA VAL A 358 34.17 11.81 -11.55
C VAL A 358 34.63 12.78 -10.46
N ALA A 359 33.88 13.85 -10.21
CA ALA A 359 34.15 14.80 -9.14
C ALA A 359 34.09 14.15 -7.73
N ARG A 360 33.34 13.06 -7.57
CA ARG A 360 33.23 12.28 -6.32
C ARG A 360 34.24 11.14 -6.22
N GLY A 361 35.15 11.01 -7.18
CA GLY A 361 36.27 10.05 -7.14
C GLY A 361 36.17 8.89 -8.12
N ALA A 362 35.20 8.87 -9.04
CA ALA A 362 35.21 7.88 -10.13
C ALA A 362 36.40 8.14 -11.07
N GLN A 363 37.15 7.08 -11.38
CA GLN A 363 38.37 7.19 -12.19
C GLN A 363 38.04 7.14 -13.68
N ALA A 364 37.81 8.31 -14.28
CA ALA A 364 37.71 8.50 -15.72
C ALA A 364 38.31 9.85 -16.12
N SER A 365 39.12 9.87 -17.18
CA SER A 365 39.57 11.10 -17.84
C SER A 365 38.39 11.82 -18.52
N GLU A 366 38.55 13.10 -18.89
CA GLU A 366 37.51 13.85 -19.62
C GLU A 366 37.09 13.19 -20.94
N ALA A 367 38.04 12.59 -21.67
CA ALA A 367 37.75 11.85 -22.89
C ALA A 367 36.98 10.54 -22.61
N GLU A 368 37.35 9.81 -21.55
CA GLU A 368 36.63 8.60 -21.13
C GLU A 368 35.22 8.94 -20.60
N ALA A 369 35.07 10.02 -19.84
CA ALA A 369 33.78 10.50 -19.35
C ALA A 369 32.84 10.85 -20.51
N SER A 370 33.35 11.56 -21.53
CA SER A 370 32.57 11.89 -22.73
C SER A 370 32.14 10.63 -23.49
N ALA A 371 33.03 9.64 -23.65
CA ALA A 371 32.71 8.37 -24.29
C ALA A 371 31.69 7.54 -23.47
N ILE A 372 31.75 7.60 -22.15
CA ILE A 372 30.78 6.99 -21.24
C ILE A 372 29.40 7.64 -21.44
N VAL A 373 29.33 8.98 -21.48
CA VAL A 373 28.07 9.72 -21.69
C VAL A 373 27.43 9.35 -23.02
N GLU A 374 28.19 9.38 -24.12
CA GLU A 374 27.69 9.03 -25.44
C GLU A 374 27.12 7.60 -25.46
N TYR A 375 27.86 6.67 -24.88
CA TYR A 375 27.42 5.28 -24.79
C TYR A 375 26.16 5.12 -23.92
N LEU A 376 26.08 5.76 -22.76
CA LEU A 376 24.91 5.68 -21.87
C LEU A 376 23.69 6.38 -22.46
N ALA A 377 23.85 7.51 -23.12
CA ALA A 377 22.77 8.20 -23.84
C ALA A 377 22.25 7.35 -25.01
N LYS A 378 23.15 6.72 -25.77
CA LYS A 378 22.79 5.86 -26.90
C LYS A 378 22.11 4.56 -26.48
N THR A 379 22.52 3.97 -25.36
CA THR A 379 22.07 2.64 -24.95
C THR A 379 21.00 2.64 -23.85
N LEU A 380 20.95 3.70 -23.04
CA LEU A 380 20.06 3.89 -21.89
C LEU A 380 19.41 5.30 -21.90
N GLY A 381 19.31 5.93 -23.07
CA GLY A 381 18.58 7.18 -23.25
C GLY A 381 17.07 7.03 -23.07
N ARG A 382 16.39 8.15 -22.82
CA ARG A 382 14.92 8.26 -22.89
C ARG A 382 14.50 9.12 -24.06
#